data_AF-A0A8E8KAB5-F1
#
_entry.id   AF-A0A8E8KAB5-F1
#
_cell.length_a   1.000
_cell.length_b   1.000
_cell.length_c   1.000
_cell.angle_alpha   90.00
_cell.angle_beta   90.00
_cell.angle_gamma   90.00
#
_symmetry.space_group_name_H-M   'P 1'
#
loop_
_entity.id
_entity.type
_entity.pdbx_description
1 polymer ?
#
loop_
_entity_poly.entity_id
_entity_poly.type
_entity_poly.pdbx_seq_one_letter_code
_entity_poly.pdbx_strand_id
1 'polypeptide(L)'
;MPHIRGTIHGFAAMVTLVVGSMLTNTIRAEFELFAQIAATTRHLLIDVAELPVSREIAEVVVPVGVLMGVWVFAYELQRLARSD
;
A
#
# COMPACT_ATOMS: atom_id res chain seq x y z
N MET A 1 29.85 11.80 3.51
CA MET A 1 30.18 11.08 2.26
C MET A 1 28.90 10.76 1.48
N PRO A 2 28.65 11.39 0.32
CA PRO A 2 27.39 11.27 -0.41
C PRO A 2 27.10 9.87 -0.97
N HIS A 3 28.13 9.09 -1.33
CA HIS A 3 27.97 7.71 -1.82
C HIS A 3 27.41 6.75 -0.75
N ILE A 4 27.81 6.89 0.53
CA ILE A 4 27.29 6.08 1.64
C ILE A 4 25.79 6.36 1.87
N ARG A 5 25.37 7.63 1.76
CA ARG A 5 23.95 8.01 1.85
C ARG A 5 23.12 7.43 0.71
N GLY A 6 23.64 7.41 -0.51
CA GLY A 6 22.97 6.82 -1.68
C GLY A 6 22.76 5.32 -1.52
N THR A 7 23.78 4.59 -1.05
CA THR A 7 23.68 3.14 -0.82
C THR A 7 22.67 2.79 0.27
N ILE A 8 22.63 3.56 1.36
CA ILE A 8 21.64 3.35 2.44
C ILE A 8 20.22 3.57 1.93
N HIS A 9 19.97 4.60 1.11
CA HIS A 9 18.64 4.85 0.55
C HIS A 9 18.23 3.78 -0.46
N GLY A 10 19.15 3.35 -1.33
CA GLY A 10 18.89 2.26 -2.28
C GLY A 10 18.56 0.94 -1.57
N PHE A 11 19.30 0.62 -0.50
CA PHE A 11 19.02 -0.56 0.32
C PHE A 11 17.67 -0.46 1.04
N ALA A 12 17.37 0.68 1.66
CA ALA A 12 16.09 0.91 2.32
C ALA A 12 14.90 0.81 1.34
N ALA A 13 15.05 1.34 0.12
CA ALA A 13 14.06 1.22 -0.93
C ALA A 13 13.84 -0.24 -1.35
N MET A 14 14.92 -1.02 -1.54
CA MET A 14 14.81 -2.46 -1.81
C MET A 14 14.11 -3.21 -0.68
N VAL A 15 14.48 -2.99 0.58
CA VAL A 15 13.86 -3.65 1.73
C VAL A 15 12.36 -3.33 1.78
N THR A 16 11.99 -2.07 1.53
CA THR A 16 10.59 -1.64 1.51
C THR A 16 9.80 -2.35 0.41
N LEU A 17 10.37 -2.49 -0.80
CA LEU A 17 9.72 -3.20 -1.89
C LEU A 17 9.57 -4.70 -1.60
N VAL A 18 10.61 -5.34 -1.07
CA VAL A 18 10.59 -6.78 -0.76
C VAL A 18 9.58 -7.06 0.35
N VAL A 19 9.68 -6.36 1.49
CA VAL A 19 8.75 -6.54 2.62
C VAL A 19 7.32 -6.17 2.22
N GLY A 20 7.12 -5.08 1.47
CA GLY A 20 5.82 -4.68 0.97
C GLY A 20 5.18 -5.71 0.04
N SER A 21 5.96 -6.33 -0.86
CA SER A 21 5.45 -7.38 -1.75
C SER A 21 5.11 -8.67 -1.00
N MET A 22 5.94 -9.08 -0.04
CA MET A 22 5.67 -10.25 0.80
C MET A 22 4.41 -10.04 1.63
N LEU A 23 4.28 -8.87 2.27
CA LEU A 23 3.10 -8.53 3.06
C LEU A 23 1.83 -8.48 2.19
N THR A 24 1.92 -7.93 0.99
CA THR A 24 0.80 -7.90 0.03
C THR A 24 0.38 -9.30 -0.40
N ASN A 25 1.35 -10.18 -0.68
CA ASN A 25 1.08 -11.57 -1.05
C ASN A 25 0.49 -12.37 0.10
N THR A 26 1.01 -12.21 1.32
CA THR A 26 0.48 -12.87 2.52
C THR A 26 -0.91 -12.38 2.87
N ILE A 27 -1.17 -11.06 2.83
CA ILE A 27 -2.52 -10.50 3.05
C ILE A 27 -3.48 -11.02 1.99
N ARG A 28 -3.08 -11.09 0.72
CA ARG A 28 -3.92 -11.66 -0.35
C ARG A 28 -4.23 -13.15 -0.13
N ALA A 29 -3.27 -13.92 0.37
CA ALA A 29 -3.41 -15.35 0.60
C ALA A 29 -4.25 -15.68 1.85
N GLU A 30 -4.13 -14.88 2.91
CA GLU A 30 -4.74 -15.16 4.23
C GLU A 30 -6.04 -14.38 4.47
N PHE A 31 -6.25 -13.25 3.79
CA PHE A 31 -7.44 -12.41 3.93
C PHE A 31 -8.23 -12.35 2.62
N GLU A 32 -9.20 -13.25 2.48
CA GLU A 32 -10.11 -13.36 1.33
C GLU A 32 -10.81 -12.03 0.99
N LEU A 33 -11.11 -11.22 2.02
CA LEU A 33 -11.67 -9.87 1.87
C LEU A 33 -10.75 -8.94 1.08
N PHE A 34 -9.43 -9.01 1.28
CA PHE A 34 -8.47 -8.19 0.53
C PHE A 34 -8.39 -8.61 -0.93
N ALA A 35 -8.46 -9.91 -1.22
CA ALA A 35 -8.52 -10.42 -2.59
C ALA A 35 -9.79 -9.93 -3.30
N GLN A 36 -10.94 -9.96 -2.62
CA GLN A 36 -12.19 -9.43 -3.15
C GLN A 36 -12.11 -7.91 -3.38
N ILE A 37 -11.61 -7.13 -2.42
CA ILE A 37 -11.45 -5.68 -2.55
C ILE A 37 -10.50 -5.32 -3.71
N ALA A 38 -9.38 -6.04 -3.86
CA ALA A 38 -8.45 -5.82 -4.97
C ALA A 38 -9.09 -6.13 -6.34
N ALA A 39 -9.84 -7.23 -6.44
CA ALA A 39 -10.56 -7.59 -7.65
C ALA A 39 -11.66 -6.58 -8.03
N THR A 40 -12.45 -6.13 -7.04
CA THR A 40 -13.46 -5.09 -7.23
C THR A 40 -12.81 -3.77 -7.65
N THR A 41 -11.70 -3.40 -7.01
CA THR A 41 -10.96 -2.18 -7.35
C THR A 41 -10.47 -2.22 -8.80
N ARG A 42 -9.85 -3.33 -9.20
CA ARG A 42 -9.38 -3.52 -10.58
C ARG A 42 -10.52 -3.30 -11.58
N HIS A 43 -11.69 -3.88 -11.30
CA HIS A 43 -12.86 -3.73 -12.15
C HIS A 43 -13.32 -2.26 -12.23
N LEU A 44 -13.41 -1.57 -11.09
CA LEU A 44 -13.83 -0.17 -11.06
C LEU A 44 -12.85 0.76 -11.82
N LEU A 45 -11.54 0.57 -11.64
CA LEU A 45 -10.55 1.47 -12.23
C LEU A 45 -10.36 1.23 -13.73
N ILE A 46 -10.34 -0.04 -14.16
CA ILE A 46 -10.01 -0.40 -15.54
C ILE A 46 -11.27 -0.54 -16.39
N ASP A 47 -12.29 -1.24 -15.89
CA ASP A 47 -13.44 -1.62 -16.70
C ASP A 47 -14.58 -0.58 -16.62
N VAL A 48 -14.68 0.18 -15.52
CA VAL A 48 -15.72 1.22 -15.34
C VAL A 48 -15.19 2.63 -15.60
N ALA A 49 -14.02 2.96 -15.04
CA ALA A 49 -13.42 4.29 -15.17
C ALA A 49 -12.45 4.43 -16.35
N GLU A 50 -12.18 3.34 -17.08
CA GLU A 50 -11.28 3.29 -18.25
C GLU A 50 -9.91 3.95 -18.01
N LEU A 51 -9.42 3.90 -16.77
CA LEU A 51 -8.16 4.54 -16.44
C LEU A 51 -7.00 3.76 -17.08
N PRO A 52 -6.00 4.44 -17.67
CA PRO A 52 -4.87 3.81 -18.32
C PRO A 52 -3.84 3.32 -17.29
N VAL A 53 -4.24 2.37 -16.46
CA VAL A 53 -3.45 1.83 -15.35
C VAL A 53 -3.31 0.32 -15.50
N SER A 54 -2.13 -0.23 -15.23
CA SER A 54 -1.94 -1.69 -15.34
C SER A 54 -2.75 -2.44 -14.29
N ARG A 55 -3.08 -3.71 -14.59
CA ARG A 55 -3.82 -4.57 -13.67
C ARG A 55 -3.12 -4.74 -12.34
N GLU A 56 -1.79 -4.90 -12.34
CA GLU A 56 -1.02 -5.02 -11.10
C GLU A 56 -1.12 -3.76 -10.24
N ILE A 57 -1.08 -2.57 -10.86
CA ILE A 57 -1.16 -1.30 -10.12
C ILE A 57 -2.57 -1.08 -9.59
N ALA A 58 -3.60 -1.39 -10.37
CA ALA A 58 -5.01 -1.24 -9.97
C ALA A 58 -5.36 -2.12 -8.77
N GLU A 59 -4.76 -3.32 -8.66
CA GLU A 59 -4.98 -4.22 -7.52
C GLU A 59 -4.35 -3.72 -6.21
N VAL A 60 -3.38 -2.82 -6.27
CA VAL A 60 -2.60 -2.36 -5.10
C VAL A 60 -2.98 -0.95 -4.66
N VAL A 61 -3.38 -0.07 -5.60
CA VAL A 61 -3.66 1.35 -5.34
C VAL A 61 -4.70 1.58 -4.24
N VAL A 62 -5.86 0.95 -4.30
CA VAL A 62 -6.92 1.16 -3.29
C VAL A 62 -6.59 0.49 -1.97
N PRO A 63 -6.12 -0.77 -1.92
CA PRO A 63 -5.69 -1.37 -0.65
C PRO A 63 -4.61 -0.56 0.06
N VAL A 64 -3.62 -0.04 -0.66
CA VAL A 64 -2.61 0.86 -0.10
C VAL A 64 -3.24 2.18 0.35
N GLY A 65 -4.13 2.78 -0.44
CA GLY A 65 -4.86 3.98 -0.04
C GLY A 65 -5.68 3.81 1.24
N VAL A 66 -6.35 2.67 1.38
CA VAL A 66 -7.12 2.30 2.58
C VAL A 66 -6.19 2.12 3.78
N LEU A 67 -5.09 1.38 3.63
CA LEU A 67 -4.11 1.19 4.71
C LEU A 67 -3.48 2.52 5.15
N MET A 68 -3.15 3.40 4.20
CA MET A 68 -2.67 4.75 4.48
C MET A 68 -3.72 5.58 5.21
N GLY A 69 -4.99 5.49 4.82
CA GLY A 69 -6.10 6.14 5.50
C GLY A 69 -6.27 5.66 6.94
N VAL A 70 -6.22 4.34 7.17
CA VAL A 70 -6.26 3.73 8.51
C VAL A 70 -5.09 4.21 9.36
N TRP A 71 -3.88 4.24 8.79
CA TRP A 71 -2.69 4.72 9.48
C TRP A 71 -2.81 6.19 9.88
N VAL A 72 -3.21 7.06 8.95
CA VAL A 72 -3.41 8.50 9.23
C VAL A 72 -4.48 8.71 10.29
N PHE A 73 -5.60 7.98 10.21
CA PHE A 73 -6.66 8.05 11.21
C PHE A 73 -6.15 7.64 12.60
N ALA A 74 -5.43 6.51 12.71
CA ALA A 74 -4.86 6.05 13.96
C ALA A 74 -3.83 7.04 14.54
N TYR A 75 -3.00 7.63 13.67
CA TYR A 75 -2.05 8.66 14.07
C TYR A 75 -2.74 9.90 14.64
N GLU A 76 -3.77 10.41 13.97
CA GLU A 76 -4.53 11.57 14.43
C GLU A 76 -5.27 11.28 15.74
N LEU A 77 -5.85 10.09 15.87
CA LEU A 77 -6.48 9.65 17.12
C LEU A 77 -5.47 9.61 18.27
N GLN A 78 -4.27 9.07 18.03
CA GLN A 78 -3.19 9.05 19.01
C GLN A 78 -2.69 10.46 19.36
N ARG A 79 -2.63 11.37 18.38
CA ARG A 79 -2.25 12.76 18.61
C ARG A 79 -3.25 13.44 19.54
N LEU A 80 -4.55 13.31 19.25
CA LEU A 80 -5.63 13.86 20.07
C LEU A 80 -5.60 13.31 21.50
N ALA A 81 -5.43 12.00 21.65
CA ALA A 81 -5.35 11.34 22.95
C ALA A 81 -4.11 11.72 23.79
N ARG A 82 -3.07 12.32 23.18
CA ARG A 82 -1.86 12.80 23.88
C ARG A 82 -1.84 14.31 24.10
N SER A 83 -2.78 15.03 23.50
CA SER A 83 -2.97 16.47 23.71
C SER A 83 -3.92 16.80 24.87
N ASP A 84 -4.59 15.79 25.42
CA ASP A 84 -5.22 15.79 26.74
C ASP A 84 -4.23 15.29 27.81
#